data_AF-A0A9C9XBY0-F1
#
_entry.id   AF-A0A9C9XBY0-F1
#
_cell.length_a   1.000
_cell.length_b   1.000
_cell.length_c   1.000
_cell.angle_alpha   90.00
_cell.angle_beta   90.00
_cell.angle_gamma   90.00
#
_symmetry.space_group_name_H-M   'P 1'
#
loop_
_entity.id
_entity.type
_entity.pdbx_description
1 polymer ?
#
loop_
_entity_poly.entity_id
_entity_poly.type
_entity_poly.pdbx_seq_one_letter_code
_entity_poly.pdbx_strand_id
1 'polypeptide(L)' 'MKLVLASTSPFRRAILEKLGLPFETRAPQTDETRLADETPEQLVRRLSESKARAVAGDFPDALI' A
#
# COMPACT_ATOMS: atom_id res chain seq x y z
N MET A 1 10.91 -12.74 -6.56
CA MET A 1 10.44 -11.59 -5.77
C MET A 1 10.06 -10.40 -6.65
N LYS A 2 8.77 -10.06 -6.67
CA LYS A 2 8.21 -8.91 -7.43
C LYS A 2 8.03 -7.71 -6.50
N LEU A 3 8.11 -6.47 -7.00
CA LEU A 3 7.72 -5.27 -6.25
C LEU A 3 6.28 -4.88 -6.63
N VAL A 4 5.42 -4.62 -5.64
CA VAL A 4 4.03 -4.22 -5.84
C VAL A 4 3.76 -2.95 -5.03
N LEU A 5 3.09 -1.97 -5.62
CA LEU A 5 2.59 -0.79 -4.94
C LEU A 5 1.09 -0.95 -4.67
N ALA A 6 0.73 -1.15 -3.41
CA ALA A 6 -0.66 -1.23 -2.94
C ALA A 6 -1.33 0.15 -2.85
N SER A 7 -1.38 0.89 -3.95
CA SER A 7 -1.95 2.23 -4.01
C SER A 7 -2.43 2.59 -5.42
N THR A 8 -3.59 3.24 -5.51
CA THR A 8 -4.12 3.84 -6.76
C THR A 8 -3.63 5.27 -7.00
N SER A 9 -2.92 5.88 -6.03
CA SER A 9 -2.46 7.26 -6.13
C SER A 9 -1.46 7.45 -7.29
N PRO A 10 -1.72 8.36 -8.25
CA PRO A 10 -0.79 8.66 -9.32
C PRO A 10 0.52 9.26 -8.79
N PHE A 11 0.48 10.02 -7.70
CA PHE A 11 1.66 10.64 -7.10
C PHE A 11 2.58 9.62 -6.43
N ARG A 12 2.04 8.64 -5.71
CA ARG A 12 2.87 7.57 -5.09
C ARG A 12 3.57 6.72 -6.15
N ARG A 13 2.86 6.40 -7.24
CA ARG A 13 3.44 5.72 -8.40
C ARG A 13 4.60 6.53 -9.00
N ALA A 14 4.39 7.83 -9.25
CA ALA A 14 5.43 8.70 -9.79
C ALA A 14 6.67 8.83 -8.87
N ILE A 15 6.49 8.73 -7.55
CA ILE A 15 7.61 8.68 -6.60
C ILE A 15 8.37 7.36 -6.71
N LEU A 16 7.66 6.23 -6.75
CA LEU A 16 8.27 4.90 -6.81
C LEU A 16 8.99 4.64 -8.15
N GLU A 17 8.45 5.19 -9.26
CA GLU A 17 9.09 5.16 -10.59
C GLU A 17 10.50 5.74 -10.59
N LYS A 18 10.80 6.71 -9.71
CA LYS A 18 12.14 7.32 -9.59
C LYS A 18 13.21 6.32 -9.15
N LEU A 19 12.84 5.18 -8.56
CA LEU A 19 13.79 4.13 -8.18
C LEU A 19 14.30 3.34 -9.39
N GLY A 20 13.68 3.46 -10.57
CA GLY A 20 14.09 2.72 -11.78
C GLY A 20 13.88 1.21 -11.70
N LEU A 21 13.09 0.73 -10.72
CA LEU A 21 12.77 -0.69 -10.53
C LEU A 21 11.45 -1.05 -11.21
N PRO A 22 11.31 -2.24 -11.79
CA PRO A 22 10.03 -2.73 -12.26
C PRO A 22 9.10 -3.04 -11.07
N PHE A 23 7.86 -2.54 -11.11
CA PHE A 23 6.84 -2.84 -10.13
C PHE A 23 5.43 -2.91 -10.76
N GLU A 24 4.49 -3.55 -10.07
CA GLU A 24 3.07 -3.54 -10.41
C GLU A 24 2.30 -2.64 -9.44
N THR A 25 1.21 -2.01 -9.89
CA THR A 25 0.28 -1.32 -8.98
C THR A 25 -0.98 -2.15 -8.76
N ARG A 26 -1.43 -2.28 -7.51
CA ARG A 26 -2.70 -2.93 -7.19
C ARG A 26 -3.55 -2.02 -6.30
N ALA A 27 -4.84 -1.92 -6.60
CA ALA A 27 -5.79 -1.17 -5.80
C ALA A 27 -6.12 -1.96 -4.51
N PRO A 28 -5.79 -1.44 -3.31
CA PRO A 28 -6.15 -2.12 -2.07
C PRO A 28 -7.64 -1.92 -1.78
N GLN A 29 -8.31 -2.99 -1.36
CA GLN A 29 -9.65 -2.91 -0.78
C GLN A 29 -9.50 -2.79 0.74
N THR A 30 -9.55 -1.57 1.25
CA THR A 30 -9.36 -1.29 2.68
C THR A 30 -10.30 -0.19 3.13
N ASP A 31 -10.91 -0.36 4.30
CA ASP A 31 -11.67 0.70 4.96
C ASP A 31 -10.70 1.71 5.59
N GLU A 32 -10.75 2.95 5.10
CA GLU A 32 -9.91 4.05 5.56
C GLU A 32 -10.51 4.84 6.72
N THR A 33 -11.68 4.41 7.22
CA THR A 33 -12.33 5.06 8.35
C THR A 33 -11.43 5.00 9.59
N ARG A 34 -11.32 6.16 10.25
CA ARG A 34 -10.56 6.33 11.49
C ARG A 34 -11.27 5.61 12.63
N LEU A 35 -10.50 4.89 13.45
CA LEU A 35 -11.04 4.24 14.65
C LEU A 35 -11.20 5.25 15.80
N ALA A 36 -12.03 4.91 16.78
CA ALA A 36 -12.15 5.70 18.01
C ALA A 36 -10.78 5.82 18.69
N ASP A 37 -10.46 7.01 19.18
CA ASP A 37 -9.22 7.36 19.92
C ASP A 37 -7.89 7.09 19.19
N GLU A 38 -7.92 6.77 17.90
CA GLU A 38 -6.72 6.45 17.12
C GLU A 38 -5.90 7.72 16.83
N THR A 39 -4.63 7.90 17.20
CA THR A 39 -3.89 9.13 16.83
C THR A 39 -3.66 9.22 15.31
N PRO A 40 -3.35 10.40 14.75
CA PRO A 40 -2.97 10.52 13.34
C PRO A 40 -1.85 9.56 12.92
N GLU A 41 -0.84 9.37 13.78
CA GLU A 41 0.28 8.45 13.55
C GLU A 41 -0.18 6.99 13.53
N GLN A 42 -1.07 6.61 14.45
CA GLN A 42 -1.64 5.26 14.50
C GLN A 42 -2.48 4.98 13.25
N LEU A 43 -3.30 5.95 12.85
CA LEU A 43 -4.14 5.87 11.66
C LEU A 43 -3.29 5.63 10.41
N VAL A 44 -2.28 6.47 10.15
CA VAL A 44 -1.47 6.33 8.93
C VAL A 44 -0.68 5.03 8.92
N ARG A 45 -0.18 4.57 10.08
CA ARG A 45 0.51 3.28 10.20
C ARG A 45 -0.44 2.12 9.89
N ARG A 46 -1.59 2.06 10.57
CA ARG A 46 -2.60 1.00 10.36
C ARG A 46 -3.07 0.95 8.91
N LEU A 47 -3.42 2.10 8.33
CA LEU A 47 -3.89 2.15 6.95
C LEU A 47 -2.79 1.75 5.94
N SER A 48 -1.54 2.13 6.18
CA SER A 48 -0.43 1.71 5.32
C SER A 48 -0.25 0.20 5.34
N GLU A 49 -0.24 -0.41 6.53
CA GLU A 49 -0.14 -1.87 6.67
C GLU A 49 -1.36 -2.59 6.08
N SER A 50 -2.57 -2.08 6.35
CA SER A 50 -3.80 -2.70 5.88
C SER A 50 -3.90 -2.70 4.36
N LYS A 51 -3.44 -1.65 3.69
CA LYS A 51 -3.39 -1.58 2.22
C LYS A 51 -2.47 -2.65 1.63
N ALA A 52 -1.27 -2.82 2.20
CA ALA A 52 -0.34 -3.85 1.76
C ALA A 52 -0.92 -5.26 1.99
N ARG A 53 -1.50 -5.51 3.16
CA ARG A 53 -2.14 -6.80 3.49
C ARG A 53 -3.32 -7.13 2.59
N ALA A 54 -4.11 -6.12 2.19
CA ALA A 54 -5.30 -6.32 1.35
C ALA A 54 -4.97 -6.92 -0.03
N VAL A 55 -3.74 -6.76 -0.53
CA VAL A 55 -3.32 -7.31 -1.82
C VAL A 55 -2.34 -8.48 -1.69
N ALA A 56 -1.86 -8.79 -0.48
CA ALA A 56 -0.84 -9.81 -0.25
C ALA A 56 -1.24 -11.22 -0.71
N GLY A 57 -2.53 -11.57 -0.64
CA GLY A 57 -3.04 -12.86 -1.10
C GLY A 57 -2.85 -13.11 -2.60
N ASP A 58 -2.89 -12.04 -3.42
CA ASP A 58 -2.67 -12.12 -4.87
C ASP A 58 -1.17 -12.25 -5.22
N PHE A 59 -0.28 -11.94 -4.28
CA PHE A 59 1.18 -11.84 -4.51
C PHE A 59 2.00 -12.51 -3.39
N PRO A 60 1.96 -13.85 -3.27
CA PRO A 60 2.58 -14.57 -2.14
C PRO A 60 4.11 -14.49 -2.07
N ASP A 61 4.80 -14.08 -3.15
CA ASP A 61 6.26 -13.91 -3.22
C ASP A 61 6.64 -12.50 -3.73
N ALA A 62 5.95 -11.48 -3.21
CA ALA A 62 6.22 -10.08 -3.52
C ALA A 62 6.59 -9.25 -2.29
N LEU A 63 7.37 -8.20 -2.55
CA LEU A 63 7.50 -7.06 -1.67
C LEU A 63 6.37 -6.06 -2.01
N ILE A 64 5.58 -5.69 -1.01
CA ILE A 64 4.35 -4.87 -1.16
C ILE A 64 4.46 -3.62 -0.31
#